data_AF-A0A5S4GS22-F1
#
_entry.id   AF-A0A5S4GS22-F1
#
_cell.length_a   1.000
_cell.length_b   1.000
_cell.length_c   1.000
_cell.angle_alpha   90.00
_cell.angle_beta   90.00
_cell.angle_gamma   90.00
#
_symmetry.space_group_name_H-M   'P 1'
#
loop_
_entity.id
_entity.type
_entity.pdbx_description
1 polymer ?
#
loop_
_entity_poly.entity_id
_entity_poly.type
_entity_poly.pdbx_seq_one_letter_code
_entity_poly.pdbx_strand_id
1 'polypeptide(L)'
;MNWWANLLQGAISAVISGVVAALTAWLVVRATRQNDRRLALEMESRAAAMRLIGACSALIDRFSSISDDQWAAEGPALSVSFHADVLSAAACIASVDVTFADQLVKDLEDVEAVLGELMAASTRGVEAAGTVAPRFAETFMPFRNSVLNWLASRQV
;
A
#
# COMPACT_ATOMS: atom_id res chain seq x y z
N MET A 1 -40.30 -56.11 -22.55
CA MET A 1 -40.90 -54.76 -22.70
C MET A 1 -40.19 -53.84 -21.71
N ASN A 2 -39.05 -53.23 -22.08
CA ASN A 2 -38.19 -52.48 -21.14
C ASN A 2 -37.91 -51.03 -21.62
N TRP A 3 -38.67 -50.53 -22.60
CA TRP A 3 -38.49 -49.22 -23.24
C TRP A 3 -38.57 -48.04 -22.24
N TRP A 4 -39.45 -48.13 -21.24
CA TRP A 4 -39.65 -47.08 -20.23
C TRP A 4 -38.46 -46.95 -19.28
N ALA A 5 -37.79 -48.06 -18.94
CA ALA A 5 -36.62 -48.05 -18.08
C ALA A 5 -35.41 -47.36 -18.75
N ASN A 6 -35.23 -47.54 -20.06
CA ASN A 6 -34.15 -46.89 -20.83
C ASN A 6 -34.36 -45.37 -20.95
N LEU A 7 -35.61 -44.92 -21.12
CA LEU A 7 -35.92 -43.48 -21.16
C LEU A 7 -35.70 -42.81 -19.79
N LEU A 8 -36.10 -43.47 -18.70
CA LEU A 8 -35.91 -42.95 -17.35
C LEU A 8 -34.43 -42.90 -16.97
N GLN A 9 -33.66 -43.92 -17.37
CA GLN A 9 -32.21 -43.98 -17.15
C GLN A 9 -31.46 -42.91 -17.95
N GLY A 10 -31.88 -42.64 -19.20
CA GLY A 10 -31.32 -41.56 -20.03
C GLY A 10 -31.65 -40.16 -19.49
N ALA A 11 -32.86 -39.97 -18.96
CA ALA A 11 -33.24 -38.69 -18.34
C ALA A 11 -32.44 -38.43 -17.05
N ILE A 12 -32.25 -39.46 -16.21
CA ILE A 12 -31.47 -39.33 -14.98
C ILE A 12 -29.99 -39.01 -15.28
N SER A 13 -29.38 -39.64 -16.29
CA SER A 13 -27.99 -39.35 -16.65
C SER A 13 -27.79 -37.94 -17.21
N ALA A 14 -28.77 -37.43 -17.97
CA ALA A 14 -28.76 -36.06 -18.47
C ALA A 14 -28.88 -35.03 -17.34
N VAL A 15 -29.75 -35.28 -16.35
CA VAL A 15 -29.91 -34.41 -15.18
C VAL A 15 -28.63 -34.38 -14.35
N ILE A 16 -28.01 -35.53 -14.08
CA ILE A 16 -26.76 -35.61 -13.32
C ILE A 16 -25.64 -34.85 -14.05
N SER A 17 -25.51 -35.04 -15.37
CA SER A 17 -24.50 -34.35 -16.17
C SER A 17 -24.71 -32.83 -16.20
N GLY A 18 -25.97 -32.38 -16.27
CA GLY A 18 -26.32 -30.96 -16.20
C GLY A 18 -25.98 -30.31 -14.85
N VAL A 19 -26.23 -31.02 -13.74
CA VAL A 19 -25.90 -30.54 -12.39
C VAL A 19 -24.38 -30.44 -12.19
N VAL A 20 -23.61 -31.43 -12.65
CA VAL A 20 -22.14 -31.41 -12.55
C VAL A 20 -21.56 -30.25 -13.37
N ALA A 21 -22.08 -30.00 -14.58
CA ALA A 21 -21.65 -28.87 -15.40
C ALA A 21 -21.95 -27.52 -14.72
N ALA A 22 -23.14 -27.37 -14.14
CA ALA A 22 -23.53 -26.16 -13.41
C ALA A 22 -22.65 -25.90 -12.17
N LEU A 23 -22.33 -26.95 -11.40
CA LEU A 23 -21.44 -26.85 -10.25
C LEU A 23 -20.01 -26.48 -10.65
N THR A 24 -19.51 -27.06 -11.74
CA THR A 24 -18.16 -26.76 -12.26
C THR A 24 -18.09 -25.31 -12.73
N ALA A 25 -19.10 -24.84 -13.48
CA ALA A 25 -19.20 -23.45 -13.91
C ALA A 25 -19.30 -22.48 -12.71
N TRP A 26 -20.09 -22.83 -11.69
CA TRP A 26 -20.21 -22.04 -10.47
C TRP A 26 -18.89 -21.96 -9.69
N LEU A 27 -18.18 -23.08 -9.54
CA LEU A 27 -16.88 -23.13 -8.89
C LEU A 27 -15.84 -22.29 -9.63
N VAL A 28 -15.80 -22.40 -10.97
CA VAL A 28 -14.89 -21.59 -11.80
C VAL A 28 -15.20 -20.10 -11.64
N VAL A 29 -16.47 -19.68 -11.79
CA VAL A 29 -16.84 -18.26 -11.63
C VAL A 29 -16.53 -17.75 -10.23
N ARG A 30 -16.74 -18.55 -9.20
CA ARG A 30 -16.41 -18.19 -7.82
C ARG A 30 -14.90 -18.06 -7.62
N ALA A 31 -14.12 -18.98 -8.17
CA ALA A 31 -12.67 -18.92 -8.15
C ALA A 31 -12.13 -17.71 -8.92
N THR A 32 -12.66 -17.43 -10.11
CA THR A 32 -12.29 -16.24 -10.92
C THR A 32 -12.60 -14.95 -10.17
N ARG A 33 -13.80 -14.81 -9.59
CA ARG A 33 -14.16 -13.60 -8.81
C ARG A 33 -13.27 -13.39 -7.58
N GLN A 34 -12.84 -14.45 -6.92
CA GLN A 34 -11.91 -14.34 -5.81
C GLN A 34 -10.52 -13.94 -6.29
N ASN A 35 -10.07 -14.47 -7.43
CA ASN A 35 -8.78 -14.15 -8.01
C ASN A 35 -8.74 -12.71 -8.53
N ASP A 36 -9.79 -12.25 -9.22
CA ASP A 36 -9.91 -10.88 -9.73
C ASP A 36 -9.90 -9.86 -8.60
N ARG A 37 -10.57 -10.15 -7.48
CA ARG A 37 -10.54 -9.29 -6.28
C ARG A 37 -9.15 -9.19 -5.68
N ARG A 38 -8.42 -10.31 -5.61
CA ARG A 38 -7.04 -10.31 -5.11
C ARG A 38 -6.12 -9.47 -6.00
N LEU A 39 -6.20 -9.68 -7.33
CA LEU A 39 -5.41 -8.91 -8.29
C LEU A 39 -5.74 -7.41 -8.22
N ALA A 40 -7.01 -7.03 -8.07
CA ALA A 40 -7.41 -5.64 -7.90
C ALA A 40 -6.78 -5.00 -6.64
N LEU A 41 -6.83 -5.70 -5.50
CA LEU A 41 -6.21 -5.22 -4.25
C LEU A 41 -4.68 -5.15 -4.33
N GLU A 42 -4.04 -6.10 -5.02
CA GLU A 42 -2.60 -6.08 -5.28
C GLU A 42 -2.19 -4.89 -6.17
N MET A 43 -2.97 -4.58 -7.20
CA MET A 43 -2.70 -3.40 -8.04
C MET A 43 -2.93 -2.10 -7.27
N GLU A 44 -3.97 -2.03 -6.45
CA GLU A 44 -4.28 -0.85 -5.63
C GLU A 44 -3.21 -0.58 -4.57
N SER A 45 -2.77 -1.62 -3.85
CA SER A 45 -1.68 -1.53 -2.87
C SER A 45 -0.34 -1.14 -3.52
N ARG A 46 -0.01 -1.68 -4.71
CA ARG A 46 1.17 -1.23 -5.47
C ARG A 46 1.06 0.22 -5.90
N ALA A 47 -0.10 0.65 -6.41
CA ALA A 47 -0.31 2.04 -6.80
C ALA A 47 -0.16 2.99 -5.61
N ALA A 48 -0.68 2.60 -4.44
CA ALA A 48 -0.52 3.37 -3.21
C ALA A 48 0.94 3.47 -2.76
N ALA A 49 1.69 2.36 -2.79
CA ALA A 49 3.12 2.37 -2.47
C ALA A 49 3.96 3.22 -3.44
N MET A 50 3.63 3.22 -4.75
CA MET A 50 4.27 4.10 -5.72
C MET A 50 3.98 5.58 -5.46
N ARG A 51 2.73 5.93 -5.10
CA ARG A 51 2.37 7.30 -4.69
C ARG A 51 3.14 7.72 -3.44
N LEU A 52 3.28 6.84 -2.46
CA LEU A 52 4.05 7.09 -1.25
C LEU A 52 5.53 7.37 -1.57
N ILE A 53 6.16 6.61 -2.47
CA ILE A 53 7.53 6.90 -2.93
C ILE A 53 7.60 8.28 -3.60
N GLY A 54 6.62 8.62 -4.43
CA GLY A 54 6.53 9.94 -5.05
C GLY A 54 6.45 11.06 -4.01
N ALA A 55 5.61 10.90 -2.99
CA ALA A 55 5.51 11.83 -1.87
C ALA A 55 6.83 11.94 -1.10
N CYS A 56 7.54 10.82 -0.90
CA CYS A 56 8.83 10.83 -0.25
C CYS A 56 9.88 11.62 -1.03
N SER A 57 9.94 11.42 -2.35
CA SER A 57 10.84 12.15 -3.24
C SER A 57 10.51 13.64 -3.27
N ALA A 58 9.22 13.99 -3.36
CA ALA A 58 8.78 15.39 -3.33
C ALA A 58 9.17 16.08 -2.02
N LEU A 59 9.10 15.37 -0.89
CA LEU A 59 9.49 15.89 0.42
C LEU A 59 11.00 16.15 0.49
N ILE A 60 11.84 15.23 -0.02
CA ILE A 60 13.30 15.43 -0.12
C ILE A 60 13.64 16.64 -1.00
N ASP A 61 13.03 16.73 -2.19
CA ASP A 61 13.30 17.81 -3.14
C ASP A 61 12.92 19.17 -2.51
N ARG A 62 11.78 19.21 -1.82
CA ARG A 62 11.31 20.41 -1.12
C ARG A 62 12.19 20.76 0.07
N PHE A 63 12.70 19.76 0.79
CA PHE A 63 13.69 19.95 1.84
C PHE A 63 15.00 20.56 1.32
N SER A 64 15.44 20.18 0.13
CA SER A 64 16.66 20.70 -0.47
C SER A 64 16.54 22.11 -1.07
N SER A 65 15.31 22.61 -1.29
CA SER A 65 15.06 23.82 -2.07
C SER A 65 14.41 24.97 -1.29
N ILE A 66 13.73 24.70 -0.18
CA ILE A 66 13.06 25.70 0.66
C ILE A 66 14.04 26.38 1.61
N SER A 67 13.91 27.70 1.77
CA SER A 67 14.64 28.47 2.80
C SER A 67 14.05 28.24 4.20
N ASP A 68 14.83 28.49 5.27
CA ASP A 68 14.37 28.29 6.65
C ASP A 68 13.06 29.03 6.98
N ASP A 69 12.91 30.27 6.48
CA ASP A 69 11.71 31.09 6.66
C ASP A 69 10.48 30.48 5.95
N GLN A 70 10.69 29.89 4.77
CA GLN A 70 9.65 29.19 4.03
C GLN A 70 9.31 27.84 4.68
N TRP A 71 10.29 27.15 5.27
CA TRP A 71 10.07 25.91 6.03
C TRP A 71 9.19 26.15 7.26
N ALA A 72 9.39 27.26 7.96
CA ALA A 72 8.55 27.64 9.09
C ALA A 72 7.08 27.88 8.69
N ALA A 73 6.83 28.36 7.46
CA ALA A 73 5.49 28.64 6.95
C ALA A 73 4.81 27.40 6.33
N GLU A 74 5.53 26.62 5.52
CA GLU A 74 4.97 25.51 4.73
C GLU A 74 5.14 24.14 5.40
N GLY A 75 6.09 24.01 6.34
CA GLY A 75 6.46 22.74 6.95
C GLY A 75 5.32 22.01 7.67
N PRO A 76 4.49 22.68 8.49
CA PRO A 76 3.36 22.03 9.13
C PRO A 76 2.36 21.44 8.12
N ALA A 77 2.07 22.15 7.03
CA ALA A 77 1.16 21.67 5.99
C ALA A 77 1.74 20.47 5.23
N LEU A 78 3.04 20.50 4.96
CA LEU A 78 3.76 19.38 4.34
C LEU A 78 3.77 18.13 5.21
N SER A 79 4.02 18.28 6.52
CA SER A 79 3.99 17.19 7.49
C SER A 79 2.63 16.50 7.51
N VAL A 80 1.55 17.28 7.59
CA VAL A 80 0.18 16.74 7.62
C VAL A 80 -0.19 16.04 6.32
N SER A 81 0.18 16.62 5.17
CA SER A 81 -0.05 15.99 3.87
C SER A 81 0.70 14.66 3.74
N PHE A 82 1.97 14.63 4.14
CA PHE A 82 2.78 13.42 4.09
C PHE A 82 2.25 12.33 5.02
N HIS A 83 1.85 12.70 6.25
CA HIS A 83 1.21 11.77 7.18
C HIS A 83 -0.05 11.13 6.59
N ALA A 84 -0.92 11.95 5.97
CA ALA A 84 -2.13 11.46 5.31
C ALA A 84 -1.81 10.49 4.15
N ASP A 85 -0.79 10.79 3.35
CA ASP A 85 -0.35 9.92 2.26
C ASP A 85 0.17 8.57 2.78
N VAL A 86 0.93 8.58 3.90
CA VAL A 86 1.46 7.35 4.52
C VAL A 86 0.34 6.50 5.10
N LEU A 87 -0.61 7.10 5.84
CA LEU A 87 -1.75 6.36 6.39
C LEU A 87 -2.66 5.80 5.29
N SER A 88 -2.90 6.56 4.23
CA SER A 88 -3.66 6.07 3.08
C SER A 88 -2.95 4.89 2.41
N ALA A 89 -1.62 4.98 2.25
CA ALA A 89 -0.84 3.89 1.69
C ALA A 89 -0.84 2.65 2.60
N ALA A 90 -0.66 2.83 3.91
CA ALA A 90 -0.72 1.75 4.90
C ALA A 90 -2.08 1.06 4.89
N ALA A 91 -3.19 1.81 4.80
CA ALA A 91 -4.54 1.23 4.72
C ALA A 91 -4.72 0.38 3.44
N CYS A 92 -4.24 0.85 2.29
CA CYS A 92 -4.27 0.07 1.06
C CYS A 92 -3.38 -1.17 1.14
N ILE A 93 -2.17 -1.05 1.71
CA ILE A 93 -1.22 -2.16 1.82
C ILE A 93 -1.67 -3.20 2.86
N ALA A 94 -2.36 -2.80 3.93
CA ALA A 94 -2.89 -3.71 4.94
C ALA A 94 -3.87 -4.75 4.36
N SER A 95 -4.49 -4.45 3.21
CA SER A 95 -5.34 -5.42 2.49
C SER A 95 -4.58 -6.62 1.92
N VAL A 96 -3.25 -6.50 1.78
CA VAL A 96 -2.35 -7.52 1.20
C VAL A 96 -1.25 -7.95 2.19
N ASP A 97 -0.80 -7.05 3.07
CA ASP A 97 0.33 -7.23 3.96
C ASP A 97 0.20 -6.37 5.24
N VAL A 98 -0.51 -6.91 6.23
CA VAL A 98 -0.79 -6.21 7.51
C VAL A 98 0.50 -5.93 8.28
N THR A 99 1.44 -6.89 8.30
CA THR A 99 2.71 -6.74 9.04
C THR A 99 3.52 -5.57 8.50
N PHE A 100 3.61 -5.44 7.16
CA PHE A 100 4.32 -4.32 6.56
C PHE A 100 3.57 -2.99 6.75
N ALA A 101 2.25 -2.99 6.69
CA ALA A 101 1.46 -1.79 6.99
C ALA A 101 1.66 -1.30 8.43
N ASP A 102 1.69 -2.20 9.42
CA ASP A 102 1.99 -1.86 10.81
C ASP A 102 3.41 -1.31 10.97
N GLN A 103 4.39 -1.86 10.24
CA GLN A 103 5.76 -1.34 10.24
C GLN A 103 5.81 0.07 9.65
N LEU A 104 5.09 0.35 8.56
CA LEU A 104 5.03 1.68 7.95
C LEU A 104 4.48 2.74 8.92
N VAL A 105 3.46 2.39 9.70
CA VAL A 105 2.88 3.32 10.70
C VAL A 105 3.89 3.60 11.81
N LYS A 106 4.63 2.59 12.28
CA LYS A 106 5.69 2.80 13.27
C LYS A 106 6.83 3.65 12.74
N ASP A 107 7.31 3.34 11.53
CA ASP A 107 8.38 4.11 10.91
C ASP A 107 7.94 5.57 10.66
N LEU A 108 6.65 5.81 10.41
CA LEU A 108 6.08 7.15 10.29
C LEU A 108 6.19 7.92 11.60
N GLU A 109 5.88 7.30 12.75
CA GLU A 109 6.01 7.94 14.07
C GLU A 109 7.46 8.38 14.32
N ASP A 110 8.43 7.55 13.94
CA ASP A 110 9.86 7.90 14.02
C ASP A 110 10.24 9.06 13.08
N VAL A 111 9.73 9.06 11.85
CA VAL A 111 9.94 10.15 10.89
C VAL A 111 9.32 11.46 11.38
N GLU A 112 8.11 11.41 11.98
CA GLU A 112 7.44 12.58 12.52
C GLU A 112 8.15 13.16 13.73
N ALA A 113 8.68 12.32 14.61
CA ALA A 113 9.48 12.78 15.75
C ALA A 113 10.69 13.60 15.25
N VAL A 114 11.41 13.08 14.25
CA VAL A 114 12.58 13.77 13.68
C VAL A 114 12.18 15.02 12.88
N LEU A 115 11.08 14.97 12.14
CA LEU A 115 10.57 16.14 11.41
C LEU A 115 10.11 17.26 12.37
N GLY A 116 9.51 16.88 13.51
CA GLY A 116 9.17 17.79 14.60
C GLY A 116 10.39 18.45 15.23
N GLU A 117 11.45 17.67 15.50
CA GLU A 117 12.74 18.21 15.95
C GLU A 117 13.34 19.18 14.94
N LEU A 118 13.21 18.88 13.65
CA LEU A 118 13.73 19.68 12.55
C LEU A 118 12.98 21.02 12.39
N MET A 119 11.66 21.02 12.49
CA MET A 119 10.85 22.25 12.51
C MET A 119 11.16 23.11 13.75
N ALA A 120 11.35 22.47 14.91
CA ALA A 120 11.78 23.16 16.13
C ALA A 120 13.22 23.69 16.04
N ALA A 121 14.08 23.07 15.21
CA ALA A 121 15.44 23.52 14.97
C ALA A 121 15.49 24.67 13.96
N SER A 122 14.69 24.64 12.88
CA SER A 122 14.66 25.73 11.89
C SER A 122 14.18 27.05 12.51
N THR A 123 13.21 26.97 13.42
CA THR A 123 12.73 28.13 14.20
C THR A 123 13.78 28.71 15.16
N ARG A 124 14.84 27.96 15.46
CA ARG A 124 15.98 28.40 16.30
C ARG A 124 17.20 28.87 15.49
N GLY A 125 17.18 28.71 14.16
CA GLY A 125 18.23 29.17 13.24
C GLY A 125 19.09 28.07 12.62
N VAL A 126 19.87 28.46 11.61
CA VAL A 126 20.62 27.59 10.67
C VAL A 126 21.54 26.57 11.35
N GLU A 127 22.22 26.95 12.44
CA GLU A 127 23.14 26.04 13.18
C GLU A 127 22.40 24.84 13.78
N ALA A 128 21.18 25.03 14.28
CA ALA A 128 20.37 23.96 14.82
C ALA A 128 19.87 23.04 13.70
N ALA A 129 19.43 23.60 12.57
CA ALA A 129 18.95 22.83 11.42
C ALA A 129 20.04 21.93 10.80
N GLY A 130 21.29 22.42 10.73
CA GLY A 130 22.43 21.65 10.22
C GLY A 130 22.77 20.39 11.02
N THR A 131 22.37 20.31 12.29
CA THR A 131 22.56 19.12 13.14
C THR A 131 21.45 18.09 13.03
N VAL A 132 20.24 18.50 12.62
CA VAL A 132 19.05 17.64 12.56
C VAL A 132 18.82 17.11 11.14
N ALA A 133 19.22 17.83 10.10
CA ALA A 133 19.10 17.38 8.70
C ALA A 133 19.80 16.03 8.39
N PRO A 134 20.99 15.71 8.94
CA PRO A 134 21.62 14.40 8.76
C PRO A 134 20.80 13.28 9.42
N ARG A 135 20.26 13.53 10.62
CA ARG A 135 19.40 12.57 11.33
C ARG A 135 18.09 12.32 10.58
N PHE A 136 17.52 13.37 9.98
CA PHE A 136 16.36 13.22 9.10
C PHE A 136 16.69 12.30 7.91
N ALA A 137 17.82 12.49 7.24
CA ALA A 137 18.22 11.60 6.15
C ALA A 137 18.46 10.15 6.63
N GLU A 138 19.06 9.97 7.80
CA GLU A 138 19.31 8.66 8.42
C GLU A 138 18.03 7.91 8.79
N THR A 139 16.97 8.60 9.21
CA THR A 139 15.66 7.98 9.52
C THR A 139 14.79 7.81 8.27
N PHE A 140 14.82 8.78 7.36
CA PHE A 140 13.95 8.82 6.19
C PHE A 140 14.39 7.87 5.07
N MET A 141 15.70 7.69 4.86
CA MET A 141 16.20 6.78 3.82
C MET A 141 15.83 5.31 4.07
N PRO A 142 15.96 4.77 5.30
CA PRO A 142 15.45 3.44 5.63
C PRO A 142 13.95 3.29 5.36
N PHE A 143 13.12 4.26 5.76
CA PHE A 143 11.67 4.25 5.49
C PHE A 143 11.37 4.10 3.99
N ARG A 144 11.97 4.97 3.17
CA ARG A 144 11.84 4.91 1.71
C ARG A 144 12.33 3.58 1.13
N ASN A 145 13.47 3.07 1.61
CA ASN A 145 14.05 1.81 1.16
C ASN A 145 13.17 0.60 1.54
N SER A 146 12.51 0.63 2.71
CA SER A 146 11.55 -0.40 3.11
C SER A 146 10.38 -0.49 2.14
N VAL A 147 9.82 0.65 1.71
CA VAL A 147 8.75 0.70 0.69
C VAL A 147 9.24 0.16 -0.66
N LEU A 148 10.44 0.55 -1.08
CA LEU A 148 11.05 0.07 -2.33
C LEU A 148 11.31 -1.44 -2.31
N ASN A 149 11.85 -1.95 -1.21
CA ASN A 149 12.13 -3.38 -1.02
C ASN A 149 10.84 -4.19 -1.01
N TRP A 150 9.80 -3.70 -0.33
CA TRP A 150 8.48 -4.33 -0.35
C TRP A 150 7.91 -4.39 -1.77
N LEU A 151 7.95 -3.29 -2.52
CA LEU A 151 7.52 -3.27 -3.91
C LEU A 151 8.30 -4.25 -4.80
N ALA A 152 9.63 -4.30 -4.64
CA ALA A 152 10.49 -5.23 -5.39
C ALA A 152 10.16 -6.69 -5.08
N SER A 153 9.89 -7.02 -3.81
CA SER A 153 9.51 -8.38 -3.39
C SER A 153 8.21 -8.87 -4.01
N ARG A 154 7.36 -7.95 -4.48
CA ARG A 154 6.06 -8.25 -5.07
C ARG A 154 6.09 -8.29 -6.59
N GLN A 155 7.22 -8.07 -7.29
CA GLN A 155 7.27 -8.08 -8.76
C GLN A 155 7.41 -9.47 -9.42
N VAL A 156 7.55 -10.53 -8.62
CA VAL A 156 7.60 -11.94 -9.06
C VAL A 156 6.22 -12.58 -9.00
#